data_AF-A0A7C4M8G5-F1
#
_entry.id   AF-A0A7C4M8G5-F1
#
_cell.length_a   1.000
_cell.length_b   1.000
_cell.length_c   1.000
_cell.angle_alpha   90.00
_cell.angle_beta   90.00
_cell.angle_gamma   90.00
#
_symmetry.space_group_name_H-M   'P 1'
#
loop_
_entity.id
_entity.type
_entity.pdbx_description
1 polymer ?
#
loop_
_entity_poly.entity_id
_entity_poly.type
_entity_poly.pdbx_seq_one_letter_code
_entity_poly.pdbx_strand_id
1 'polypeptide(L)'
;MHSDKQTQQLEKYLFITAEHVGNKIYIYCRDSNYKKCIKIVKDFSYYFYVKEDVEVPENPNIIAIKSGYRGLFGEPLKKIIMVSPEDVGGSKHKQGFREKFKQHWEADIPSLERFVIDTGIKKYFYAPKDKVEISWRDIRAAEESA
;
A
#
# COMPACT_ATOMS: atom_id res chain seq x y z
N MET A 1 0.85 -15.16 34.56
CA MET A 1 -0.12 -14.37 33.77
C MET A 1 -0.02 -14.82 32.32
N HIS A 2 -0.94 -15.68 31.88
CA HIS A 2 -1.04 -16.07 30.48
C HIS A 2 -1.60 -14.90 29.69
N SER A 3 -0.81 -14.38 28.75
CA SER A 3 -1.31 -13.46 27.73
C SER A 3 -2.04 -14.31 26.70
N ASP A 4 -3.36 -14.38 26.81
CA ASP A 4 -4.22 -14.89 25.75
C ASP A 4 -4.04 -13.99 24.53
N LYS A 5 -3.27 -14.47 23.56
CA LYS A 5 -3.30 -13.94 22.21
C LYS A 5 -4.69 -14.25 21.66
N GLN A 6 -5.63 -13.32 21.80
CA GLN A 6 -6.89 -13.38 21.06
C GLN A 6 -6.54 -13.57 19.58
N THR A 7 -6.86 -14.75 19.06
CA THR A 7 -6.69 -15.06 17.65
C THR A 7 -7.68 -14.16 16.93
N GLN A 8 -7.20 -13.17 16.19
CA GLN A 8 -8.07 -12.28 15.42
C GLN A 8 -8.87 -13.13 14.44
N GLN A 9 -10.20 -13.14 14.60
CA GLN A 9 -11.09 -13.80 13.66
C GLN A 9 -11.07 -13.01 12.35
N LEU A 10 -10.64 -13.66 11.26
CA LEU A 10 -10.71 -13.10 9.92
C LEU A 10 -12.07 -13.40 9.30
N GLU A 11 -12.61 -12.45 8.55
CA GLU A 11 -13.82 -12.60 7.75
C GLU A 11 -13.49 -12.33 6.27
N LYS A 12 -14.19 -13.03 5.36
CA LYS A 12 -14.12 -12.79 3.92
C LYS A 12 -15.05 -11.65 3.53
N TYR A 13 -14.51 -10.67 2.82
CA TYR A 13 -15.23 -9.50 2.32
C TYR A 13 -15.22 -9.48 0.79
N LEU A 14 -16.34 -9.04 0.19
CA LEU A 14 -16.40 -8.68 -1.23
C LEU A 14 -15.90 -7.25 -1.40
N PHE A 15 -14.81 -7.07 -2.14
CA PHE A 15 -14.26 -5.77 -2.49
C PHE A 15 -15.18 -5.07 -3.50
N ILE A 16 -15.50 -3.80 -3.26
CA ILE A 16 -16.29 -2.98 -4.19
C ILE A 16 -15.41 -1.89 -4.79
N THR A 17 -14.79 -1.06 -3.95
CA THR A 17 -13.86 0.00 -4.38
C THR A 17 -13.00 0.44 -3.19
N ALA A 18 -11.94 1.19 -3.48
CA ALA A 18 -11.13 1.87 -2.49
C ALA A 18 -10.93 3.33 -2.86
N GLU A 19 -10.85 4.21 -1.87
CA GLU A 19 -10.66 5.65 -2.06
C GLU A 19 -9.68 6.20 -1.03
N HIS A 20 -8.95 7.25 -1.39
CA HIS A 20 -8.18 8.02 -0.43
C HIS A 20 -9.07 9.01 0.31
N VAL A 21 -8.96 9.02 1.63
CA VAL A 21 -9.53 10.05 2.49
C VAL A 21 -8.43 10.56 3.41
N GLY A 22 -7.84 11.70 3.05
CA GLY A 22 -6.58 12.16 3.65
C GLY A 22 -5.46 11.13 3.43
N ASN A 23 -4.74 10.78 4.49
CA ASN A 23 -3.66 9.79 4.45
C ASN A 23 -4.12 8.33 4.62
N LYS A 24 -5.44 8.08 4.59
CA LYS A 24 -6.03 6.75 4.80
C LYS A 24 -6.61 6.22 3.50
N ILE A 25 -6.73 4.90 3.42
CA ILE A 25 -7.46 4.23 2.34
C ILE A 25 -8.74 3.65 2.93
N TYR A 26 -9.88 4.03 2.36
CA TYR A 26 -11.20 3.55 2.73
C TYR A 26 -11.59 2.47 1.73
N ILE A 27 -11.72 1.24 2.21
CA ILE A 27 -12.15 0.08 1.43
C ILE A 27 -13.66 -0.08 1.64
N TYR A 28 -14.44 0.17 0.61
CA TYR A 28 -15.87 -0.12 0.62
C TYR A 28 -16.07 -1.58 0.22
N CYS A 29 -16.78 -2.34 1.05
CA CYS A 29 -16.91 -3.78 0.87
C CYS A 29 -18.27 -4.31 1.35
N ARG A 30 -18.53 -5.59 1.09
CA ARG A 30 -19.63 -6.34 1.69
C ARG A 30 -19.11 -7.44 2.58
N ASP A 31 -19.75 -7.65 3.73
CA ASP A 31 -19.47 -8.78 4.62
C ASP A 31 -20.02 -10.11 4.06
N SER A 32 -19.87 -11.18 4.82
CA SER A 32 -20.36 -12.51 4.46
C SER A 32 -21.89 -12.59 4.27
N ASN A 33 -22.65 -11.65 4.84
CA ASN A 33 -24.09 -11.50 4.70
C ASN A 33 -24.48 -10.46 3.62
N TYR A 34 -23.52 -10.04 2.78
CA TYR A 34 -23.68 -9.00 1.76
C TYR A 34 -24.06 -7.60 2.29
N LYS A 35 -23.92 -7.35 3.59
CA LYS A 35 -24.16 -6.03 4.20
C LYS A 35 -23.00 -5.09 3.88
N LYS A 36 -23.32 -3.82 3.57
CA LYS A 36 -22.31 -2.78 3.32
C LYS A 36 -21.48 -2.55 4.59
N CYS A 37 -20.17 -2.51 4.44
CA CYS A 37 -19.23 -2.12 5.48
C CYS A 37 -18.01 -1.41 4.89
N ILE A 38 -17.21 -0.79 5.75
CA ILE A 38 -15.99 -0.06 5.39
C ILE A 38 -14.85 -0.61 6.25
N LYS A 39 -13.68 -0.81 5.63
CA LYS A 39 -12.40 -1.02 6.34
C LYS A 39 -11.49 0.16 6.06
N ILE A 40 -10.82 0.67 7.08
CA ILE A 40 -9.96 1.86 7.02
C ILE A 40 -8.52 1.43 7.24
N VAL A 41 -7.68 1.63 6.23
CA VAL A 41 -6.25 1.34 6.28
C VAL A 41 -5.49 2.64 6.56
N LYS A 42 -4.63 2.63 7.60
CA LYS A 42 -3.90 3.83 8.07
C LYS A 42 -2.41 3.82 7.78
N ASP A 43 -1.84 2.66 7.48
CA ASP A 43 -0.40 2.40 7.51
C ASP A 43 0.15 1.92 6.16
N PHE A 44 -0.54 2.26 5.07
CA PHE A 44 -0.03 2.00 3.73
C PHE A 44 1.08 3.00 3.38
N SER A 45 2.19 2.50 2.86
CA SER A 45 3.34 3.33 2.51
C SER A 45 3.50 3.39 1.00
N TYR A 46 3.79 4.59 0.50
CA TYR A 46 4.00 4.84 -0.92
C TYR A 46 5.48 4.76 -1.22
N TYR A 47 5.84 4.27 -2.39
CA TYR A 47 7.24 4.06 -2.71
C TYR A 47 7.47 4.01 -4.20
N PHE A 48 8.74 4.16 -4.55
CA PHE A 48 9.26 3.92 -5.88
C PHE A 48 10.70 3.43 -5.77
N TYR A 49 11.29 3.05 -6.90
CA TYR A 49 12.65 2.54 -6.93
C TYR A 49 13.54 3.44 -7.78
N VAL A 50 14.81 3.51 -7.38
CA VAL A 50 15.91 4.15 -8.11
C VAL A 50 17.12 3.21 -8.09
N LYS A 51 18.13 3.47 -8.93
CA LYS A 51 19.37 2.69 -8.87
C LYS A 51 20.03 2.81 -7.51
N GLU A 52 20.65 1.73 -7.06
CA GLU A 52 21.29 1.66 -5.73
C GLU A 52 22.36 2.74 -5.53
N ASP A 53 23.12 3.05 -6.58
CA ASP A 53 24.25 3.99 -6.59
C ASP A 53 23.86 5.48 -6.68
N VAL A 54 22.59 5.78 -7.00
CA VAL A 54 22.12 7.15 -7.16
C VAL A 54 21.96 7.83 -5.81
N GLU A 55 22.61 8.97 -5.59
CA GLU A 55 22.44 9.75 -4.36
C GLU A 55 20.98 10.21 -4.18
N VAL A 56 20.44 10.09 -2.96
CA VAL A 56 19.07 10.49 -2.64
C VAL A 56 19.14 11.79 -1.85
N PRO A 57 18.64 12.92 -2.39
CA PRO A 57 18.62 14.18 -1.66
C PRO A 57 17.81 14.05 -0.37
N GLU A 58 18.23 14.78 0.67
CA GLU A 58 17.46 14.84 1.91
C GLU A 58 16.05 15.37 1.65
N ASN A 59 15.07 14.71 2.25
CA ASN A 59 13.67 15.12 2.19
C ASN A 59 12.95 14.64 3.46
N PRO A 60 12.30 15.53 4.21
CA PRO A 60 11.64 15.18 5.48
C PRO A 60 10.46 14.21 5.30
N ASN A 61 9.95 14.05 4.08
CA ASN A 61 8.86 13.13 3.76
C ASN A 61 9.36 11.73 3.36
N ILE A 62 10.67 11.46 3.36
CA ILE A 62 11.22 10.11 3.25
C ILE A 62 11.07 9.41 4.60
N ILE A 63 10.33 8.29 4.62
CA ILE A 63 10.19 7.41 5.79
C ILE A 63 11.41 6.49 5.91
N ALA A 64 11.84 5.91 4.80
CA ALA A 64 12.95 4.97 4.78
C ALA A 64 13.51 4.80 3.36
N ILE A 65 14.78 4.45 3.30
CA ILE A 65 15.45 3.98 2.08
C ILE A 65 15.92 2.56 2.36
N LYS A 66 15.59 1.62 1.46
CA LYS A 66 15.92 0.20 1.63
C LYS A 66 16.63 -0.34 0.39
N SER A 67 17.80 -0.91 0.59
CA SER A 67 18.59 -1.58 -0.45
C SER A 67 18.14 -3.02 -0.68
N GLY A 68 18.69 -3.65 -1.73
CA GLY A 68 18.53 -5.10 -1.97
C GLY A 68 17.40 -5.47 -2.92
N TYR A 69 16.88 -4.50 -3.68
CA TYR A 69 15.90 -4.73 -4.74
C TYR A 69 16.61 -4.90 -6.08
N ARG A 70 15.91 -5.49 -7.05
CA ARG A 70 16.42 -5.67 -8.41
C ARG A 70 15.38 -5.25 -9.43
N GLY A 71 15.85 -4.62 -10.50
CA GLY A 71 15.04 -4.35 -11.68
C GLY A 71 14.82 -5.62 -12.50
N LEU A 72 14.02 -5.49 -13.57
CA LEU A 72 13.68 -6.60 -14.46
C LEU A 72 14.91 -7.24 -15.10
N PHE A 73 15.97 -6.46 -15.33
CA PHE A 73 17.22 -6.93 -15.95
C PHE A 73 18.31 -7.23 -14.91
N GLY A 74 17.95 -7.32 -13.63
CA GLY A 74 18.83 -7.69 -12.54
C GLY A 74 19.67 -6.54 -11.97
N GLU A 75 19.51 -5.32 -12.48
CA GLU A 75 20.20 -4.13 -11.98
C GLU A 75 19.85 -3.87 -10.50
N PRO A 76 20.83 -3.50 -9.66
CA PRO A 76 20.58 -3.24 -8.24
C PRO A 76 19.79 -1.94 -8.06
N LEU A 77 18.70 -2.03 -7.29
CA LEU A 77 17.82 -0.92 -6.98
C LEU A 77 17.67 -0.75 -5.46
N LYS A 78 17.39 0.48 -5.06
CA LYS A 78 16.89 0.80 -3.73
C LYS A 78 15.49 1.36 -3.78
N LYS A 79 14.72 1.05 -2.74
CA LYS A 79 13.34 1.47 -2.52
C LYS A 79 13.32 2.73 -1.66
N ILE A 80 12.68 3.79 -2.16
CA ILE A 80 12.44 5.01 -1.41
C ILE A 80 10.98 4.98 -0.96
N ILE A 81 10.75 5.04 0.35
CA ILE A 81 9.43 5.00 0.97
C ILE A 81 9.07 6.41 1.44
N MET A 82 7.91 6.91 1.02
CA MET A 82 7.42 8.27 1.24
C MET A 82 6.14 8.29 2.09
N VAL A 83 5.89 9.43 2.74
CA VAL A 83 4.69 9.67 3.57
C VAL A 83 3.39 9.64 2.77
N SER A 84 3.37 10.22 1.56
CA SER A 84 2.15 10.39 0.77
C SER A 84 2.38 10.05 -0.71
N PRO A 85 1.31 9.74 -1.48
CA PRO A 85 1.44 9.50 -2.90
C PRO A 85 1.79 10.77 -3.68
N GLU A 86 1.32 11.94 -3.22
CA GLU A 86 1.67 13.23 -3.80
C GLU A 86 3.16 13.55 -3.64
N ASP A 87 3.79 13.05 -2.57
CA ASP A 87 5.23 13.17 -2.42
C ASP A 87 6.01 12.29 -3.41
N VAL A 88 5.42 11.20 -3.91
CA VAL A 88 6.04 10.38 -4.96
C VAL A 88 5.83 11.02 -6.33
N GLY A 89 4.57 11.15 -6.77
CA GLY A 89 4.19 11.48 -8.15
C GLY A 89 3.84 12.96 -8.38
N GLY A 90 3.66 13.73 -7.31
CA GLY A 90 3.24 15.12 -7.37
C GLY A 90 1.72 15.30 -7.29
N SER A 91 1.30 16.55 -7.36
CA SER A 91 -0.10 16.98 -7.47
C SER A 91 -0.20 18.06 -8.54
N LYS A 92 -1.40 18.58 -8.78
CA LYS A 92 -1.64 19.70 -9.72
C LYS A 92 -0.72 20.91 -9.49
N HIS A 93 -0.25 21.12 -8.26
CA HIS A 93 0.52 22.32 -7.88
C HIS A 93 1.94 22.03 -7.36
N LYS A 94 2.36 20.76 -7.32
CA LYS A 94 3.65 20.36 -6.74
C LYS A 94 4.23 19.19 -7.53
N GLN A 95 5.49 19.30 -7.95
CA GLN A 95 6.21 18.16 -8.54
C GLN A 95 6.50 17.10 -7.47
N GLY A 96 6.40 15.84 -7.87
CA GLY A 96 6.74 14.70 -7.02
C GLY A 96 8.24 14.57 -6.80
N PHE A 97 8.63 13.87 -5.75
CA PHE A 97 10.03 13.61 -5.44
C PHE A 97 10.71 12.73 -6.51
N ARG A 98 9.95 11.92 -7.24
CA ARG A 98 10.48 11.11 -8.36
C ARG A 98 11.19 11.96 -9.42
N GLU A 99 10.76 13.21 -9.61
CA GLU A 99 11.31 14.13 -10.62
C GLU A 99 12.74 14.59 -10.28
N LYS A 100 13.24 14.29 -9.07
CA LYS A 100 14.65 14.51 -8.70
C LYS A 100 15.60 13.49 -9.32
N PHE A 101 15.07 12.41 -9.88
CA PHE A 101 15.86 11.31 -10.40
C PHE A 101 15.71 11.21 -11.91
N LYS A 102 16.83 11.10 -12.63
CA LYS A 102 16.84 10.90 -14.08
C LYS A 102 16.12 9.62 -14.50
N GLN A 103 16.21 8.59 -13.67
CA GLN A 103 15.59 7.30 -13.90
C GLN A 103 14.99 6.79 -12.58
N HIS A 104 13.74 6.36 -12.67
CA HIS A 104 13.00 5.76 -11.56
C HIS A 104 12.10 4.66 -12.12
N TRP A 105 11.68 3.74 -11.25
CA TRP A 105 10.77 2.66 -11.60
C TRP A 105 9.56 2.69 -10.70
N GLU A 106 8.41 2.30 -11.25
CA GLU A 106 7.15 2.12 -10.53
C GLU A 106 6.62 3.38 -9.82
N ALA A 107 7.20 4.55 -10.09
CA ALA A 107 6.83 5.83 -9.49
C ALA A 107 5.58 6.46 -10.13
N ASP A 108 5.12 5.90 -11.24
CA ASP A 108 3.96 6.29 -12.03
C ASP A 108 2.71 5.46 -11.69
N ILE A 109 2.86 4.39 -10.91
CA ILE A 109 1.73 3.57 -10.48
C ILE A 109 0.84 4.38 -9.53
N PRO A 110 -0.44 4.61 -9.89
CA PRO A 110 -1.41 5.30 -9.03
C PRO A 110 -1.51 4.65 -7.65
N SER A 111 -1.68 5.47 -6.62
CA SER A 111 -1.61 5.04 -5.22
C SER A 111 -2.60 3.95 -4.83
N LEU A 112 -3.83 4.01 -5.35
CA LEU A 112 -4.86 2.98 -5.12
C LEU A 112 -4.57 1.71 -5.92
N GLU A 113 -4.03 1.82 -7.13
CA GLU A 113 -3.60 0.66 -7.91
C GLU A 113 -2.45 -0.06 -7.20
N ARG A 114 -1.47 0.71 -6.69
CA ARG A 114 -0.40 0.20 -5.83
C ARG A 114 -0.95 -0.55 -4.62
N PHE A 115 -1.94 0.02 -3.93
CA PHE A 115 -2.57 -0.64 -2.79
C PHE A 115 -3.20 -1.99 -3.16
N VAL A 116 -3.91 -2.06 -4.28
CA VAL A 116 -4.54 -3.29 -4.78
C VAL A 116 -3.49 -4.32 -5.19
N ILE A 117 -2.43 -3.90 -5.89
CA ILE A 117 -1.31 -4.76 -6.30
C ILE A 117 -0.61 -5.35 -5.07
N ASP A 118 -0.24 -4.52 -4.09
CA ASP A 118 0.54 -4.94 -2.93
C ASP A 118 -0.26 -5.84 -1.98
N THR A 119 -1.57 -5.67 -1.92
CA THR A 119 -2.47 -6.53 -1.12
C THR A 119 -2.95 -7.77 -1.88
N GLY A 120 -2.80 -7.78 -3.20
CA GLY A 120 -3.28 -8.84 -4.10
C GLY A 120 -4.80 -8.94 -4.22
N ILE A 121 -5.55 -7.93 -3.75
CA ILE A 121 -7.02 -7.97 -3.80
C ILE A 121 -7.48 -7.98 -5.26
N LYS A 122 -8.37 -8.92 -5.61
CA LYS A 122 -9.05 -8.94 -6.92
C LYS A 122 -10.53 -8.69 -6.78
N LYS A 123 -11.20 -9.60 -6.08
CA LYS A 123 -12.65 -9.57 -5.83
C LYS A 123 -12.99 -9.75 -4.36
N TYR A 124 -12.25 -10.61 -3.67
CA TYR A 124 -12.47 -10.89 -2.26
C TYR A 124 -11.17 -10.75 -1.47
N PHE A 125 -11.28 -10.44 -0.19
CA PHE A 125 -10.16 -10.37 0.74
C PHE A 125 -10.56 -10.81 2.13
N TYR A 126 -9.60 -11.26 2.92
CA TYR A 126 -9.75 -11.52 4.34
C TYR A 126 -9.21 -10.34 5.15
N ALA A 127 -9.94 -9.96 6.18
CA ALA A 127 -9.51 -8.94 7.15
C ALA A 127 -10.12 -9.22 8.53
N PRO A 128 -9.59 -8.62 9.62
CA PRO A 128 -10.15 -8.77 10.96
C PRO A 128 -11.63 -8.36 11.00
N LYS A 129 -12.48 -9.25 11.51
CA LYS A 129 -13.95 -9.09 11.51
C LYS A 129 -14.40 -7.86 12.28
N ASP A 130 -14.01 -7.79 13.55
CA ASP A 130 -14.53 -6.81 14.51
C ASP A 130 -13.78 -5.47 14.51
N LYS A 131 -12.94 -5.23 13.49
CA LYS A 131 -12.19 -3.99 13.35
C LYS A 131 -12.60 -3.24 12.09
N VAL A 132 -12.89 -1.96 12.27
CA VAL A 132 -13.04 -1.03 11.14
C VAL A 132 -11.67 -0.56 10.68
N GLU A 133 -10.80 -0.17 11.62
CA GLU A 133 -9.44 0.26 11.33
C GLU A 133 -8.48 -0.94 11.38
N ILE A 134 -7.74 -1.15 10.30
CA ILE A 134 -6.88 -2.33 10.11
C ILE A 134 -5.52 -1.92 9.54
N SER A 135 -4.51 -2.77 9.73
CA SER A 135 -3.27 -2.65 8.96
C SER A 135 -3.48 -3.22 7.56
N TRP A 136 -2.85 -2.64 6.54
CA TRP A 136 -2.85 -3.27 5.22
C TRP A 136 -2.20 -4.66 5.24
N ARG A 137 -1.35 -4.95 6.23
CA ARG A 137 -0.70 -6.26 6.43
C ARG A 137 -1.65 -7.32 6.97
N ASP A 138 -2.77 -6.91 7.54
CA ASP A 138 -3.82 -7.82 8.00
C ASP A 138 -4.75 -8.25 6.84
N ILE A 139 -4.60 -7.61 5.68
CA ILE A 139 -5.36 -7.94 4.47
C ILE A 139 -4.69 -9.11 3.76
N ARG A 140 -5.48 -10.11 3.41
CA ARG A 140 -5.04 -11.21 2.55
C ARG A 140 -5.97 -11.31 1.36
N ALA A 141 -5.43 -11.33 0.15
CA ALA A 141 -6.20 -11.71 -1.02
C ALA A 141 -6.88 -13.08 -0.76
N ALA A 142 -8.16 -13.19 -1.08
CA ALA A 142 -8.80 -14.50 -1.13
C ALA A 142 -8.50 -15.11 -2.50
N GLU A 143 -8.00 -16.34 -2.51
CA GLU A 143 -7.82 -17.08 -3.76
C GLU A 143 -9.17 -17.23 -4.47
N GLU A 144 -9.14 -17.16 -5.80
CA GLU A 144 -10.27 -17.58 -6.62
C GLU A 144 -10.32 -19.10 -6.52
N SER A 145 -11.43 -19.64 -6.00
CA SER A 145 -11.73 -21.05 -6.18
C SER A 145 -11.74 -21.32 -7.68
N ALA A 146 -10.78 -22.11 -8.15
CA ALA A 146 -10.71 -22.59 -9.53
C ALA A 146 -11.95 -23.43 -9.88
#